data_AF-A0A7C4S3F8-F1
#
_entry.id   AF-A0A7C4S3F8-F1
#
_cell.length_a   1.000
_cell.length_b   1.000
_cell.length_c   1.000
_cell.angle_alpha   90.00
_cell.angle_beta   90.00
_cell.angle_gamma   90.00
#
_symmetry.space_group_name_H-M   'P 1'
#
loop_
_entity.id
_entity.type
_entity.pdbx_description
1 polymer ?
#
loop_
_entity_poly.entity_id
_entity_poly.type
_entity_poly.pdbx_seq_one_letter_code
_entity_poly.pdbx_strand_id
1 'polypeptide(L)'
;MSLNYDHLYYEEGPLKLVVSPGEVKELKYNAKYGGNVVVKISAARNPVIICVSCSGVNVGLQELREGMEEYSFTVDPDAELSIRLEGKRGFLANRARVAIEVRMYTVGKAVELSQEISEMYDMAKYMGSVLYEIKKDRIIELMKEIVKIWRLIDCETKSKVREIACLVEQSQSKASIADELAKLKRMLDENIITIEEFEKAKRRMLGE
;
A
#
# COMPACT_ATOMS: atom_id res chain seq x y z
N MET A 1 -11.34 17.60 -1.20
CA MET A 1 -11.46 16.88 -2.48
C MET A 1 -12.19 15.57 -2.19
N SER A 2 -13.31 15.28 -2.84
CA SER A 2 -13.90 13.95 -2.79
C SER A 2 -12.98 12.99 -3.54
N LEU A 3 -12.54 11.91 -2.91
CA LEU A 3 -11.75 10.88 -3.58
C LEU A 3 -12.70 10.10 -4.49
N ASN A 4 -12.43 10.09 -5.79
CA ASN A 4 -13.15 9.26 -6.74
C ASN A 4 -12.41 7.91 -6.87
N TYR A 5 -13.03 6.82 -6.45
CA TYR A 5 -12.46 5.49 -6.55
C TYR A 5 -12.89 4.85 -7.88
N ASP A 6 -12.25 5.25 -8.96
CA ASP A 6 -12.61 4.87 -10.33
C ASP A 6 -11.63 3.89 -10.98
N HIS A 7 -10.48 3.64 -10.35
CA HIS A 7 -9.45 2.76 -10.90
C HIS A 7 -9.56 1.35 -10.33
N LEU A 8 -10.03 0.41 -11.15
CA LEU A 8 -10.06 -1.02 -10.84
C LEU A 8 -8.64 -1.58 -10.81
N TYR A 9 -8.18 -2.02 -9.63
CA TYR A 9 -6.84 -2.60 -9.47
C TYR A 9 -6.87 -4.11 -9.16
N TYR A 10 -8.03 -4.64 -8.77
CA TYR A 10 -8.21 -6.07 -8.51
C TYR A 10 -9.61 -6.51 -8.91
N GLU A 11 -9.70 -7.63 -9.62
CA GLU A 11 -10.94 -8.31 -9.95
C GLU A 11 -10.75 -9.82 -9.84
N GLU A 12 -11.69 -10.49 -9.16
CA GLU A 12 -11.81 -11.94 -9.19
C GLU A 12 -13.25 -12.34 -9.46
N GLY A 13 -13.42 -13.34 -10.34
CA GLY A 13 -14.68 -14.05 -10.53
C GLY A 13 -15.21 -14.01 -11.97
N PRO A 14 -16.40 -14.60 -12.20
CA PRO A 14 -17.26 -15.22 -11.19
C PRO A 14 -16.70 -16.58 -10.70
N LEU A 15 -16.37 -16.66 -9.41
CA LEU A 15 -15.95 -17.89 -8.75
C LEU A 15 -17.18 -18.72 -8.39
N LYS A 16 -17.32 -19.90 -8.97
CA LYS A 16 -18.48 -20.78 -8.76
C LYS A 16 -18.21 -21.77 -7.63
N LEU A 17 -19.02 -21.70 -6.59
CA LEU A 17 -18.94 -22.56 -5.42
C LEU A 17 -20.23 -23.36 -5.24
N VAL A 18 -20.08 -24.56 -4.70
CA VAL A 18 -21.19 -25.36 -4.16
C VAL A 18 -21.02 -25.42 -2.65
N VAL A 19 -22.08 -25.10 -1.90
CA VAL A 19 -22.10 -25.13 -0.44
C VAL A 19 -23.14 -26.15 0.00
N SER A 20 -22.70 -27.20 0.69
CA SER A 20 -23.55 -28.26 1.20
C SER A 20 -24.33 -27.83 2.45
N PRO A 21 -25.43 -28.51 2.81
CA PRO A 21 -26.14 -28.22 4.05
C PRO A 21 -25.22 -28.24 5.28
N GLY A 22 -25.19 -27.15 6.05
CA GLY A 22 -24.32 -26.98 7.22
C GLY A 22 -22.84 -26.76 6.92
N GLU A 23 -22.42 -26.81 5.65
CA GLU A 23 -21.06 -26.49 5.23
C GLU A 23 -20.83 -24.98 5.33
N VAL A 24 -19.63 -24.61 5.76
CA VAL A 24 -19.16 -23.24 5.77
C VAL A 24 -17.98 -23.13 4.81
N LYS A 25 -18.05 -22.18 3.89
CA LYS A 25 -16.92 -21.77 3.03
C LYS A 25 -16.58 -20.32 3.33
N GLU A 26 -15.30 -20.03 3.40
CA GLU A 26 -14.81 -18.68 3.64
C GLU A 26 -13.77 -18.34 2.57
N LEU A 27 -13.94 -17.18 1.94
CA LEU A 27 -12.97 -16.58 1.03
C LEU A 27 -12.38 -15.35 1.70
N LYS A 28 -11.06 -15.18 1.60
CA LYS A 28 -10.35 -14.06 2.20
C LYS A 28 -9.57 -13.29 1.15
N TYR A 29 -9.63 -11.97 1.25
CA TYR A 29 -8.94 -11.04 0.36
C TYR A 29 -8.31 -9.92 1.18
N ASN A 30 -7.22 -9.35 0.67
CA ASN A 30 -6.58 -8.18 1.26
C ASN A 30 -6.68 -7.00 0.31
N ALA A 31 -7.22 -5.89 0.79
CA ALA A 31 -7.27 -4.65 0.03
C ALA A 31 -5.90 -3.97 0.08
N LYS A 32 -5.10 -4.10 -0.98
CA LYS A 32 -3.79 -3.43 -1.05
C LYS A 32 -3.90 -1.91 -0.91
N TYR A 33 -4.97 -1.31 -1.46
CA TYR A 33 -5.15 0.13 -1.41
C TYR A 33 -6.44 0.48 -0.64
N GLY A 34 -6.43 1.64 0.00
CA GLY A 34 -7.66 2.26 0.48
C GLY A 34 -8.54 2.63 -0.70
N GLY A 35 -9.85 2.36 -0.58
CA GLY A 35 -10.71 2.44 -1.75
C GLY A 35 -12.11 1.90 -1.56
N ASN A 36 -12.77 1.58 -2.67
CA ASN A 36 -14.09 0.95 -2.68
C ASN A 36 -13.97 -0.53 -3.06
N VAL A 37 -14.68 -1.38 -2.33
CA VAL A 37 -14.82 -2.80 -2.63
C VAL A 37 -16.26 -3.06 -3.02
N VAL A 38 -16.44 -3.77 -4.13
CA VAL A 38 -17.74 -4.28 -4.58
C VAL A 38 -17.69 -5.80 -4.55
N VAL A 39 -18.59 -6.39 -3.77
CA VAL A 39 -18.77 -7.84 -3.68
C VAL A 39 -20.16 -8.17 -4.22
N LYS A 40 -20.19 -8.93 -5.31
CA LYS A 40 -21.41 -9.40 -5.95
C LYS A 40 -21.55 -10.90 -5.75
N ILE A 41 -22.66 -11.31 -5.16
CA ILE A 41 -22.93 -12.70 -4.82
C ILE A 41 -24.27 -13.09 -5.44
N SER A 42 -24.26 -14.15 -6.22
CA SER A 42 -25.48 -14.72 -6.81
C SER A 42 -25.69 -16.15 -6.34
N ALA A 43 -26.93 -16.50 -6.05
CA ALA A 43 -27.32 -17.85 -5.66
C ALA A 43 -28.42 -18.38 -6.57
N ALA A 44 -28.34 -19.67 -6.91
CA ALA A 44 -29.34 -20.35 -7.72
C ALA A 44 -30.09 -21.41 -6.91
N ARG A 45 -31.42 -21.33 -6.93
CA ARG A 45 -32.42 -22.32 -6.46
C ARG A 45 -32.48 -22.64 -4.96
N ASN A 46 -31.34 -22.65 -4.25
CA ASN A 46 -31.29 -23.06 -2.84
C ASN A 46 -30.64 -21.96 -1.98
N PRO A 47 -31.17 -21.74 -0.75
CA PRO A 47 -30.72 -20.66 0.11
C PRO A 47 -29.31 -20.88 0.65
N VAL A 48 -28.57 -19.77 0.75
CA VAL A 48 -27.26 -19.68 1.40
C VAL A 48 -27.26 -18.49 2.35
N ILE A 49 -26.67 -18.65 3.53
CA ILE A 49 -26.41 -17.55 4.44
C ILE A 49 -25.09 -16.91 4.03
N ILE A 50 -25.11 -15.61 3.80
CA ILE A 50 -23.96 -14.81 3.38
C ILE A 50 -23.59 -13.90 4.55
N CYS A 51 -22.30 -13.88 4.88
CA CYS A 51 -21.71 -12.86 5.73
C CYS A 51 -20.52 -12.25 5.00
N VAL A 52 -20.57 -10.94 4.73
CA VAL A 52 -19.45 -10.16 4.20
C VAL A 52 -18.94 -9.30 5.34
N SER A 53 -17.66 -9.40 5.66
CA SER A 53 -17.01 -8.63 6.71
C SER A 53 -15.72 -8.00 6.22
N CYS A 54 -15.39 -6.84 6.78
CA CYS A 54 -14.15 -6.13 6.52
C CYS A 54 -13.51 -5.76 7.85
N SER A 55 -12.27 -6.19 8.07
CA SER A 55 -11.54 -5.98 9.33
C SER A 55 -12.33 -6.39 10.58
N GLY A 56 -13.09 -7.49 10.47
CA GLY A 56 -13.95 -8.02 11.55
C GLY A 56 -15.30 -7.31 11.73
N VAL A 57 -15.58 -6.24 10.97
CA VAL A 57 -16.87 -5.56 10.98
C VAL A 57 -17.78 -6.16 9.92
N ASN A 58 -18.97 -6.60 10.32
CA ASN A 58 -19.97 -7.11 9.38
C ASN A 58 -20.52 -5.98 8.51
N VAL A 59 -20.36 -6.11 7.20
CA VAL A 59 -20.88 -5.18 6.19
C VAL A 59 -22.21 -5.70 5.64
N GLY A 60 -22.41 -7.02 5.63
CA GLY A 60 -23.67 -7.63 5.24
C GLY A 60 -23.86 -9.00 5.89
N LEU A 61 -25.08 -9.28 6.35
CA LEU A 61 -25.49 -10.59 6.86
C LEU A 61 -26.93 -10.88 6.41
N GLN A 62 -27.11 -11.85 5.51
CA GLN A 62 -28.46 -12.22 5.05
C GLN A 62 -28.54 -13.64 4.49
N GLU A 63 -29.77 -14.19 4.48
CA GLU A 63 -30.09 -15.40 3.72
C GLU A 63 -30.44 -15.00 2.27
N LEU A 64 -29.63 -15.43 1.30
CA LEU A 64 -29.92 -15.27 -0.12
C LEU A 64 -30.56 -16.55 -0.66
N ARG A 65 -31.82 -16.48 -1.08
CA ARG A 65 -32.60 -17.63 -1.56
C ARG A 65 -32.36 -17.93 -3.04
N GLU A 66 -32.62 -16.95 -3.88
CA GLU A 66 -32.37 -16.95 -5.32
C GLU A 66 -32.18 -15.50 -5.76
N GLY A 67 -31.27 -15.28 -6.71
CA GLY A 67 -31.00 -13.95 -7.24
C GLY A 67 -29.57 -13.50 -6.98
N MET A 68 -29.39 -12.19 -6.93
CA MET A 68 -28.10 -11.53 -6.83
C MET A 68 -28.18 -10.42 -5.78
N GLU A 69 -27.12 -10.31 -4.99
CA GLU A 69 -26.91 -9.26 -4.01
C GLU A 69 -25.56 -8.61 -4.26
N GLU A 70 -25.48 -7.30 -4.06
CA GLU A 70 -24.27 -6.51 -4.25
C GLU A 70 -24.00 -5.68 -2.99
N TYR A 71 -22.79 -5.80 -2.47
CA TYR A 71 -22.29 -5.03 -1.34
C TYR A 71 -21.22 -4.08 -1.87
N SER A 72 -21.40 -2.77 -1.62
CA SER A 72 -20.38 -1.76 -1.90
C SER A 72 -20.03 -1.01 -0.64
N PHE A 73 -18.74 -0.95 -0.30
CA PHE A 73 -18.26 -0.31 0.91
C PHE A 73 -16.83 0.20 0.74
N THR A 74 -16.44 1.17 1.57
CA THR A 74 -15.09 1.72 1.57
C THR A 74 -14.21 0.99 2.57
N VAL A 75 -12.93 0.80 2.22
CA VAL A 75 -11.94 0.12 3.05
C VAL A 75 -10.69 0.96 3.20
N ASP A 76 -10.02 0.80 4.34
CA ASP A 76 -8.66 1.26 4.54
C ASP A 76 -7.66 0.31 3.81
N PRO A 77 -6.46 0.78 3.47
CA PRO A 77 -5.42 -0.11 2.94
C PRO A 77 -5.07 -1.19 3.96
N ASP A 78 -4.66 -2.35 3.45
CA ASP A 78 -4.36 -3.58 4.19
C ASP A 78 -5.55 -4.21 4.94
N ALA A 79 -6.78 -3.75 4.68
CA ALA A 79 -7.96 -4.35 5.28
C ALA A 79 -8.22 -5.78 4.79
N GLU A 80 -8.49 -6.69 5.73
CA GLU A 80 -8.89 -8.07 5.43
C GLU A 80 -10.40 -8.11 5.16
N LEU A 81 -10.77 -8.51 3.95
CA LEU A 81 -12.12 -8.85 3.54
C LEU A 81 -12.34 -10.35 3.73
N SER A 82 -13.45 -10.73 4.39
CA SER A 82 -13.93 -12.11 4.45
C SER A 82 -15.34 -12.21 3.86
N ILE A 83 -15.53 -13.20 2.99
CA ILE A 83 -16.83 -13.59 2.45
C ILE A 83 -17.10 -15.01 2.92
N ARG A 84 -18.00 -15.15 3.89
CA ARG A 84 -18.43 -16.42 4.46
C ARG A 84 -19.78 -16.83 3.89
N LEU A 85 -19.82 -18.03 3.35
CA LEU A 85 -21.03 -18.70 2.88
C LEU A 85 -21.34 -19.86 3.82
N GLU A 86 -22.56 -19.93 4.33
CA GLU A 86 -23.05 -21.06 5.13
C GLU A 86 -24.29 -21.68 4.49
N GLY A 87 -24.22 -22.99 4.23
CA GLY A 87 -25.35 -23.75 3.72
C GLY A 87 -26.39 -23.96 4.80
N LYS A 88 -27.67 -23.74 4.47
CA LYS A 88 -28.77 -23.92 5.42
C LYS A 88 -28.81 -25.35 5.97
N ARG A 89 -29.03 -25.49 7.28
CA ARG A 89 -29.19 -26.80 7.95
C ARG A 89 -30.64 -27.25 7.90
N GLY A 90 -30.88 -28.57 7.88
CA GLY A 90 -32.21 -29.16 7.99
C GLY A 90 -32.37 -30.45 7.18
N PHE A 91 -33.39 -31.23 7.52
CA PHE A 91 -33.66 -32.54 6.89
C PHE A 91 -33.97 -32.45 5.38
N LEU A 92 -34.52 -31.31 4.92
CA LEU A 92 -34.83 -31.04 3.52
C LEU A 92 -33.86 -30.04 2.87
N ALA A 93 -32.71 -29.76 3.50
CA ALA A 93 -31.75 -28.80 2.98
C ALA A 93 -31.00 -29.39 1.76
N ASN A 94 -30.91 -28.60 0.70
CA ASN A 94 -30.19 -28.94 -0.52
C ASN A 94 -28.92 -28.09 -0.66
N ARG A 95 -27.99 -28.55 -1.50
CA ARG A 95 -26.75 -27.82 -1.79
C ARG A 95 -27.07 -26.50 -2.50
N ALA A 96 -26.49 -25.40 -2.04
CA ALA A 96 -26.55 -24.10 -2.68
C ALA A 96 -25.45 -23.98 -3.75
N ARG A 97 -25.77 -23.36 -4.88
CA ARG A 97 -24.79 -22.99 -5.91
C ARG A 97 -24.67 -21.48 -5.89
N VAL A 98 -23.45 -21.00 -5.70
CA VAL A 98 -23.15 -19.58 -5.50
C VAL A 98 -22.10 -19.17 -6.51
N ALA A 99 -22.22 -17.97 -7.08
CA ALA A 99 -21.14 -17.33 -7.82
C ALA A 99 -20.79 -16.00 -7.16
N ILE A 100 -19.49 -15.78 -6.95
CA ILE A 100 -18.94 -14.59 -6.27
C ILE A 100 -18.07 -13.82 -7.26
N GLU A 101 -18.26 -12.52 -7.32
CA GLU A 101 -17.39 -11.56 -7.98
C GLU A 101 -16.92 -10.54 -6.95
N VAL A 102 -15.62 -10.25 -6.93
CA VAL A 102 -15.00 -9.24 -6.07
C VAL A 102 -14.27 -8.25 -6.96
N ARG A 103 -14.57 -6.97 -6.81
CA ARG A 103 -13.87 -5.87 -7.48
C ARG A 103 -13.38 -4.88 -6.46
N MET A 104 -12.14 -4.43 -6.59
CA MET A 104 -11.56 -3.41 -5.73
C MET A 104 -11.06 -2.24 -6.55
N TYR A 105 -11.47 -1.05 -6.14
CA TYR A 105 -11.21 0.21 -6.80
C TYR A 105 -10.44 1.13 -5.87
N THR A 106 -9.52 1.91 -6.42
CA THR A 106 -8.82 2.98 -5.71
C THR A 106 -8.68 4.20 -6.62
N VAL A 107 -7.89 5.19 -6.22
CA VAL A 107 -7.50 6.30 -7.09
C VAL A 107 -6.32 5.86 -7.95
N GLY A 108 -6.38 6.03 -9.27
CA GLY A 108 -5.32 5.57 -10.18
C GLY A 108 -3.91 6.04 -9.79
N LYS A 109 -3.80 7.27 -9.31
CA LYS A 109 -2.54 7.85 -8.80
C LYS A 109 -1.93 7.04 -7.64
N ALA A 110 -2.73 6.33 -6.85
CA ALA A 110 -2.24 5.46 -5.78
C ALA A 110 -1.51 4.22 -6.31
N VAL A 111 -2.02 3.62 -7.38
CA VAL A 111 -1.38 2.48 -8.05
C VAL A 111 -0.10 2.93 -8.73
N GLU A 112 -0.17 4.00 -9.53
CA GLU A 112 0.98 4.57 -10.25
C GLU A 112 2.15 4.89 -9.31
N LEU A 113 1.89 5.65 -8.23
CA LEU A 113 2.93 6.05 -7.29
C LEU A 113 3.47 4.88 -6.48
N SER A 114 2.64 3.91 -6.12
CA SER A 114 3.08 2.69 -5.41
C SER A 114 4.04 1.86 -6.26
N GLN A 115 3.76 1.75 -7.56
CA GLN A 115 4.66 1.07 -8.49
C GLN A 115 5.97 1.83 -8.68
N GLU A 116 5.90 3.14 -8.94
CA GLU A 116 7.10 3.95 -9.17
C GLU A 116 8.00 3.99 -7.91
N ILE A 117 7.43 4.03 -6.71
CA ILE A 117 8.19 3.92 -5.46
C ILE A 117 8.85 2.56 -5.32
N SER A 118 8.18 1.48 -5.72
CA SER A 118 8.77 0.15 -5.67
C SER A 118 9.97 0.06 -6.62
N GLU A 119 9.85 0.57 -7.84
CA GLU A 119 10.95 0.64 -8.79
C GLU A 119 12.10 1.53 -8.27
N MET A 120 11.79 2.69 -7.71
CA MET A 120 12.78 3.60 -7.13
C MET A 120 13.52 2.95 -5.96
N TYR A 121 12.79 2.24 -5.11
CA TYR A 121 13.32 1.52 -3.97
C TYR A 121 14.26 0.39 -4.40
N ASP A 122 13.88 -0.38 -5.42
CA ASP A 122 14.73 -1.43 -5.97
C ASP A 122 16.01 -0.83 -6.56
N MET A 123 15.91 0.26 -7.33
CA MET A 123 17.10 1.01 -7.80
C MET A 123 17.97 1.48 -6.62
N ALA A 124 17.37 1.95 -5.54
CA ALA A 124 18.07 2.46 -4.37
C ALA A 124 18.87 1.36 -3.65
N LYS A 125 18.34 0.13 -3.61
CA LYS A 125 19.06 -1.04 -3.10
C LYS A 125 20.33 -1.35 -3.89
N TYR A 126 20.29 -1.19 -5.22
CA TYR A 126 21.45 -1.48 -6.08
C TYR A 126 22.46 -0.32 -6.12
N MET A 127 21.98 0.92 -6.17
CA MET A 127 22.82 2.09 -6.43
C MET A 127 23.19 2.89 -5.16
N GLY A 128 22.52 2.65 -4.04
CA GLY A 128 22.76 3.37 -2.79
C GLY A 128 22.61 4.88 -2.94
N SER A 129 23.57 5.62 -2.40
CA SER A 129 23.58 7.09 -2.44
C SER A 129 23.79 7.68 -3.84
N VAL A 130 24.34 6.91 -4.80
CA VAL A 130 24.53 7.34 -6.19
C VAL A 130 23.18 7.58 -6.87
N LEU A 131 22.14 6.83 -6.49
CA LEU A 131 20.79 7.08 -7.00
C LEU A 131 20.32 8.49 -6.69
N TYR A 132 20.57 8.95 -5.47
CA TYR A 132 20.13 10.28 -5.04
C TYR A 132 20.83 11.37 -5.86
N GLU A 133 22.12 11.24 -6.12
CA GLU A 133 22.86 12.20 -6.94
C GLU A 133 22.30 12.33 -8.37
N ILE A 134 21.83 11.23 -8.96
CA ILE A 134 21.31 11.20 -10.34
C ILE A 134 19.83 11.60 -10.40
N LYS A 135 19.02 11.20 -9.42
CA LYS A 135 17.55 11.32 -9.46
C LYS A 135 16.95 12.18 -8.34
N LYS A 136 17.75 13.02 -7.68
CA LYS A 136 17.33 13.88 -6.55
C LYS A 136 15.97 14.54 -6.76
N ASP A 137 15.80 15.25 -7.87
CA ASP A 137 14.59 16.05 -8.10
C ASP A 137 13.35 15.18 -8.25
N ARG A 138 13.47 14.04 -8.96
CA ARG A 138 12.38 13.09 -9.11
C ARG A 138 12.02 12.42 -7.78
N ILE A 139 13.01 12.07 -6.96
CA ILE A 139 12.78 11.52 -5.62
C ILE A 139 12.00 12.53 -4.77
N ILE A 140 12.43 13.79 -4.73
CA ILE A 140 11.74 14.84 -3.95
C ILE A 140 10.30 15.04 -4.45
N GLU A 141 10.09 15.04 -5.76
CA GLU A 141 8.75 15.15 -6.35
C GLU A 141 7.88 13.97 -5.96
N LEU A 142 8.36 12.74 -6.10
CA LEU A 142 7.64 11.53 -5.71
C LEU A 142 7.25 11.53 -4.23
N MET A 143 8.18 11.95 -3.36
CA MET A 143 7.91 12.09 -1.92
C MET A 143 6.79 13.10 -1.65
N LYS A 144 6.72 14.20 -2.40
CA LYS A 144 5.61 15.18 -2.27
C LYS A 144 4.30 14.62 -2.79
N GLU A 145 4.32 13.87 -3.89
CA GLU A 145 3.11 13.28 -4.46
C GLU A 145 2.54 12.18 -3.56
N ILE A 146 3.39 11.33 -2.98
CA ILE A 146 2.94 10.21 -2.15
C ILE A 146 2.31 10.67 -0.83
N VAL A 147 2.75 11.78 -0.27
CA VAL A 147 2.13 12.37 0.93
C VAL A 147 0.65 12.71 0.66
N LYS A 148 0.28 13.10 -0.56
CA LYS A 148 -1.12 13.42 -0.93
C LYS A 148 -2.04 12.21 -0.88
N ILE A 149 -1.50 11.01 -1.10
CA ILE A 149 -2.22 9.74 -1.13
C ILE A 149 -1.83 8.81 0.04
N TRP A 150 -1.13 9.33 1.05
CA TRP A 150 -0.54 8.52 2.13
C TRP A 150 -1.55 7.60 2.84
N ARG A 151 -2.80 8.05 2.94
CA ARG A 151 -3.88 7.28 3.57
C ARG A 151 -4.41 6.13 2.70
N LEU A 152 -4.10 6.11 1.41
CA LEU A 152 -4.61 5.13 0.46
C LEU A 152 -3.62 4.02 0.11
N ILE A 153 -2.35 4.15 0.51
CA ILE A 153 -1.31 3.16 0.22
C ILE A 153 -1.10 2.18 1.38
N ASP A 154 -0.70 0.96 1.03
CA ASP A 154 -0.36 -0.11 1.96
C ASP A 154 0.89 0.17 2.80
N CYS A 155 1.03 -0.61 3.88
CA CYS A 155 2.17 -0.56 4.79
C CYS A 155 3.50 -0.90 4.11
N GLU A 156 3.53 -1.81 3.13
CA GLU A 156 4.76 -2.16 2.41
C GLU A 156 5.26 -0.96 1.59
N THR A 157 4.38 -0.34 0.80
CA THR A 157 4.69 0.90 0.06
C THR A 157 5.18 1.99 1.02
N LYS A 158 4.51 2.20 2.16
CA LYS A 158 4.95 3.18 3.19
C LYS A 158 6.35 2.87 3.74
N SER A 159 6.69 1.60 3.92
CA SER A 159 8.04 1.20 4.36
C SER A 159 9.09 1.58 3.33
N LYS A 160 8.85 1.28 2.05
CA LYS A 160 9.75 1.64 0.94
C LYS A 160 9.97 3.15 0.87
N VAL A 161 8.91 3.95 1.04
CA VAL A 161 9.01 5.42 1.11
C VAL A 161 9.94 5.88 2.23
N ARG A 162 9.81 5.29 3.42
CA ARG A 162 10.67 5.65 4.57
C ARG A 162 12.13 5.29 4.31
N GLU A 163 12.40 4.14 3.70
CA GLU A 163 13.77 3.73 3.37
C GLU A 163 14.40 4.65 2.31
N ILE A 164 13.65 5.04 1.27
CA ILE A 164 14.11 6.05 0.31
C ILE A 164 14.37 7.39 1.02
N ALA A 165 13.50 7.82 1.94
CA ALA A 165 13.69 9.05 2.69
C ALA A 165 14.98 9.04 3.53
N CYS A 166 15.29 7.92 4.20
CA CYS A 166 16.55 7.77 4.92
C CYS A 166 17.78 7.93 4.01
N LEU A 167 17.74 7.39 2.79
CA LEU A 167 18.82 7.56 1.81
C LEU A 167 18.99 9.01 1.35
N VAL A 168 17.87 9.74 1.20
CA VAL A 168 17.87 11.18 0.90
C VAL A 168 18.53 11.96 2.03
N GLU A 169 18.15 11.71 3.28
CA GLU A 169 18.71 12.39 4.46
C GLU A 169 20.21 12.14 4.61
N GLN A 170 20.65 10.88 4.47
CA GLN A 170 22.06 10.52 4.51
C GLN A 170 22.87 11.24 3.43
N SER A 171 22.34 11.32 2.21
CA SER A 171 23.00 11.98 1.09
C SER A 171 23.08 13.50 1.28
N GLN A 172 22.02 14.13 1.82
CA GLN A 172 22.02 15.56 2.13
C GLN A 172 23.01 15.92 3.24
N SER A 173 23.10 15.09 4.29
CA SER A 173 24.08 15.27 5.36
C SER A 173 25.52 15.21 4.85
N LYS A 174 25.84 14.22 3.98
CA LYS A 174 27.16 14.13 3.34
C LYS A 174 27.50 15.35 2.49
N ALA A 175 26.54 15.87 1.72
CA ALA A 175 26.74 17.09 0.93
C ALA A 175 27.01 18.31 1.83
N SER A 176 26.27 18.46 2.93
CA SER A 176 26.49 19.54 3.91
C SER A 176 27.90 19.48 4.53
N ILE A 177 28.36 18.29 4.91
CA ILE A 177 29.72 18.09 5.43
C ILE A 177 30.78 18.45 4.38
N ALA A 178 30.57 18.05 3.12
CA ALA A 178 31.49 18.37 2.04
C ALA A 178 31.58 19.89 1.77
N ASP A 179 30.46 20.60 1.82
CA ASP A 179 30.40 22.06 1.66
C ASP A 179 31.12 22.79 2.81
N GLU A 180 30.91 22.33 4.06
CA GLU A 180 31.61 22.88 5.22
C GLU A 180 33.12 22.62 5.16
N LEU A 181 33.56 21.42 4.76
CA LEU A 181 34.96 21.11 4.54
C LEU A 181 35.58 21.96 3.43
N ALA A 182 34.85 22.21 2.33
CA ALA A 182 35.30 23.08 1.25
C ALA A 182 35.43 24.54 1.69
N LYS A 183 34.56 25.01 2.61
CA LYS A 183 34.66 26.34 3.21
C LYS A 183 35.87 26.43 4.15
N LEU A 184 36.08 25.43 5.01
CA LEU A 184 37.23 25.36 5.91
C LEU A 184 38.55 25.31 5.11
N LYS A 185 38.58 24.57 3.99
CA LYS A 185 39.76 24.52 3.11
C LYS A 185 40.07 25.89 2.50
N ARG A 186 39.06 26.64 2.05
CA ARG A 186 39.25 28.01 1.57
C ARG A 186 39.80 28.94 2.65
N MET A 187 39.29 28.84 3.88
CA MET A 187 39.81 29.62 5.01
C MET A 187 41.26 29.27 5.33
N LEU A 188 41.66 28.01 5.17
CA LEU A 188 43.05 27.58 5.33
C LEU A 188 43.94 28.15 4.20
N ASP A 189 43.48 28.05 2.95
CA ASP A 189 44.21 28.56 1.77
C ASP A 189 44.39 30.11 1.84
N GLU A 190 43.43 30.80 2.44
CA GLU A 190 43.47 32.25 2.70
C GLU A 190 44.26 32.63 3.98
N ASN A 191 44.89 31.66 4.67
CA ASN A 191 45.58 31.82 5.96
C ASN A 191 44.71 32.43 7.08
N ILE A 192 43.39 32.28 7.01
CA ILE A 192 42.44 32.73 8.05
C ILE A 192 42.48 31.79 9.26
N ILE A 193 42.69 30.49 9.03
CA ILE A 193 42.84 29.47 10.07
C ILE A 193 44.17 28.71 9.90
N THR A 194 44.65 28.12 10.98
CA THR A 194 45.83 27.25 10.98
C THR A 194 45.49 25.82 10.54
N ILE A 195 46.51 25.06 10.14
CA ILE A 195 46.37 23.62 9.79
C ILE A 195 45.82 22.81 10.98
N GLU A 196 46.23 23.13 12.22
CA GLU A 196 45.73 22.45 13.42
C GLU A 196 44.25 22.71 13.67
N GLU A 197 43.78 23.95 13.45
CA GLU A 197 42.36 24.32 13.56
C GLU A 197 41.51 23.63 12.48
N PHE A 198 42.03 23.55 11.26
CA PHE A 198 41.40 22.81 10.16
C PHE A 198 41.25 21.32 10.50
N GLU A 199 42.33 20.66 10.92
CA GLU A 199 42.31 19.23 11.25
C GLU A 199 41.42 18.92 12.46
N LYS A 200 41.40 19.80 13.47
CA LYS A 200 40.50 19.67 14.63
C LYS A 200 39.02 19.81 14.25
N ALA A 201 38.69 20.75 13.37
CA ALA A 201 37.32 20.93 12.88
C ALA A 201 36.88 19.75 11.99
N LYS A 202 37.75 19.28 11.11
CA LYS A 202 37.53 18.11 10.25
C LYS A 202 37.26 16.84 11.05
N ARG A 203 38.07 16.55 12.09
CA ARG A 203 37.84 15.38 12.97
C ARG A 203 36.50 15.46 13.69
N ARG A 204 36.14 16.62 14.23
CA ARG A 204 34.82 16.85 14.84
C ARG A 204 33.66 16.59 13.89
N MET A 205 33.76 17.00 12.63
CA MET A 205 32.71 16.82 11.63
C MET A 205 32.59 15.38 11.12
N LEU A 206 33.69 14.62 11.12
CA LEU A 206 33.72 13.21 10.72
C LEU A 206 33.46 12.24 11.89
N GLY A 207 33.39 12.74 13.13
CA GLY A 207 33.13 11.93 14.32
C GLY A 207 34.37 11.19 14.85
N GLU A 208 35.57 11.71 14.59
CA GLU A 208 36.89 11.17 15.01
C GLU A 208 37.51 11.92 16.19
#